data_AF-A0A662VDK0-F1
#
_entry.id   AF-A0A662VDK0-F1
#
_cell.length_a   1.000
_cell.length_b   1.000
_cell.length_c   1.000
_cell.angle_alpha   90.00
_cell.angle_beta   90.00
_cell.angle_gamma   90.00
#
_symmetry.space_group_name_H-M   'P 1'
#
loop_
_entity.id
_entity.type
_entity.pdbx_description
1 polymer ?
#
loop_
_entity_poly.entity_id
_entity_poly.type
_entity_poly.pdbx_seq_one_letter_code
_entity_poly.pdbx_strand_id
1 'polypeptide(L)'
;MIHEEEAIKSGILKVAELMVIAAKTAPKARGLDNIKTIVIAEKEELNKLALKMEELAKYYGDFFARDAVSVRNSDAIVIIGAKVINYNIVTPPRFKTDVDIVLTLLNLGIAIGSAVKIASIMNVDNRVMYSVGLAAQEMQLIKADFAIGIPLSAKSKNIYFDRKWK
;
A
#
# COMPACT_ATOMS: atom_id res chain seq x y z
N MET A 1 -19.84 26.11 -4.15
CA MET A 1 -20.55 24.94 -3.58
C MET A 1 -19.86 23.71 -4.14
N ILE A 2 -19.48 22.74 -3.31
CA ILE A 2 -18.91 21.46 -3.76
C ILE A 2 -19.97 20.36 -3.58
N HIS A 3 -20.12 19.48 -4.56
CA HIS A 3 -21.04 18.36 -4.45
C HIS A 3 -20.44 17.24 -3.58
N GLU A 4 -21.28 16.40 -2.98
CA GLU A 4 -20.84 15.33 -2.05
C GLU A 4 -19.80 14.40 -2.69
N GLU A 5 -20.06 13.91 -3.91
CA GLU A 5 -19.13 13.02 -4.63
C GLU A 5 -17.76 13.65 -4.86
N GLU A 6 -17.74 14.93 -5.25
CA GLU A 6 -16.51 15.70 -5.44
C GLU A 6 -15.77 15.93 -4.11
N ALA A 7 -16.52 16.21 -3.03
CA ALA A 7 -15.98 16.39 -1.69
C ALA A 7 -15.35 15.09 -1.18
N ILE A 8 -15.99 13.94 -1.38
CA ILE A 8 -15.47 12.62 -1.00
C ILE A 8 -14.21 12.30 -1.81
N LYS A 9 -14.25 12.43 -3.14
CA LYS A 9 -13.10 12.15 -4.00
C LYS A 9 -11.89 13.02 -3.62
N SER A 10 -12.11 14.33 -3.44
CA SER A 10 -11.06 15.26 -2.99
C SER A 10 -10.55 14.92 -1.59
N GLY A 11 -11.44 14.55 -0.67
CA GLY A 11 -11.10 14.17 0.70
C GLY A 11 -10.21 12.94 0.76
N ILE A 12 -10.56 11.87 0.04
CA ILE A 12 -9.77 10.64 -0.01
C ILE A 12 -8.37 10.91 -0.58
N LEU A 13 -8.26 11.72 -1.64
CA LEU A 13 -6.97 12.06 -2.21
C LEU A 13 -6.09 12.81 -1.20
N LYS A 14 -6.64 13.77 -0.46
CA LYS A 14 -5.93 14.46 0.63
C LYS A 14 -5.49 13.51 1.73
N VAL A 15 -6.34 12.54 2.11
CA VAL A 15 -5.94 11.51 3.09
C VAL A 15 -4.79 10.67 2.56
N ALA A 16 -4.82 10.25 1.29
CA ALA A 16 -3.72 9.54 0.65
C ALA A 16 -2.41 10.36 0.66
N GLU A 17 -2.47 11.65 0.38
CA GLU A 17 -1.31 12.57 0.46
C GLU A 17 -0.76 12.66 1.89
N LEU A 18 -1.64 12.79 2.89
CA LEU A 18 -1.23 12.79 4.30
C LEU A 18 -0.61 11.46 4.74
N MET A 19 -1.11 10.33 4.21
CA MET A 19 -0.51 9.01 4.42
C MET A 19 0.91 8.93 3.85
N VAL A 20 1.13 9.49 2.65
CA VAL A 20 2.46 9.60 2.04
C VAL A 20 3.41 10.42 2.92
N ILE A 21 2.96 11.56 3.45
CA ILE A 21 3.74 12.37 4.39
C ILE A 21 4.08 11.57 5.65
N ALA A 22 3.13 10.85 6.22
CA ALA A 22 3.35 10.03 7.41
C ALA A 22 4.33 8.89 7.16
N ALA A 23 4.24 8.18 6.03
CA ALA A 23 5.20 7.15 5.64
C ALA A 23 6.62 7.72 5.48
N LYS A 24 6.73 8.89 4.83
CA LYS A 24 8.00 9.57 4.57
C LYS A 24 8.68 10.03 5.86
N THR A 25 7.91 10.51 6.84
CA THR A 25 8.42 11.04 8.12
C THR A 25 8.53 9.99 9.23
N ALA A 26 8.05 8.77 8.98
CA ALA A 26 8.13 7.68 9.96
C ALA A 26 9.59 7.41 10.40
N PRO A 27 9.83 6.99 11.67
CA PRO A 27 11.16 6.61 12.14
C PRO A 27 11.80 5.51 11.27
N LYS A 28 13.12 5.60 11.06
CA LYS A 28 13.87 4.67 10.20
C LYS A 28 15.14 4.22 10.88
N ALA A 29 15.51 2.96 10.68
CA ALA A 29 16.77 2.40 11.13
C ALA A 29 17.94 3.28 10.66
N ARG A 30 18.78 3.69 11.63
CA ARG A 30 19.94 4.56 11.42
C ARG A 30 19.65 5.91 10.72
N GLY A 31 18.39 6.34 10.62
CA GLY A 31 18.00 7.55 9.90
C GLY A 31 18.20 7.48 8.38
N LEU A 32 18.46 6.30 7.81
CA LEU A 32 18.65 6.12 6.37
C LEU A 32 17.30 5.90 5.70
N ASP A 33 16.99 6.75 4.72
CA ASP A 33 15.73 6.67 3.98
C ASP A 33 15.84 5.82 2.71
N ASN A 34 15.05 4.75 2.70
CA ASN A 34 14.90 3.82 1.60
C ASN A 34 13.44 3.64 1.17
N ILE A 35 12.51 4.46 1.67
CA ILE A 35 11.08 4.35 1.39
C ILE A 35 10.71 5.08 0.08
N LYS A 36 9.84 4.45 -0.70
CA LYS A 36 9.22 4.97 -1.92
C LYS A 36 7.70 4.88 -1.78
N THR A 37 7.00 5.85 -2.36
CA THR A 37 5.53 5.92 -2.30
C THR A 37 4.96 6.32 -3.64
N ILE A 38 3.79 5.79 -3.98
CA ILE A 38 2.97 6.25 -5.10
C ILE A 38 1.50 6.21 -4.69
N VAL A 39 0.71 7.14 -5.23
CA VAL A 39 -0.75 7.18 -5.07
C VAL A 39 -1.37 6.92 -6.44
N ILE A 40 -2.33 6.00 -6.48
CA ILE A 40 -3.15 5.72 -7.66
C ILE A 40 -4.58 6.08 -7.32
N ALA A 41 -5.16 7.05 -8.01
CA ALA A 41 -6.55 7.50 -7.79
C ALA A 41 -7.39 7.48 -9.06
N GLU A 42 -6.76 7.35 -10.24
CA GLU A 42 -7.49 7.31 -11.50
C GLU A 42 -8.13 5.95 -11.72
N LYS A 43 -9.42 5.96 -12.09
CA LYS A 43 -10.22 4.74 -12.20
C LYS A 43 -9.67 3.76 -13.22
N GLU A 44 -9.11 4.27 -14.31
CA GLU A 44 -8.47 3.46 -15.34
C GLU A 44 -7.23 2.73 -14.79
N GLU A 45 -6.40 3.42 -14.01
CA GLU A 45 -5.19 2.83 -13.40
C GLU A 45 -5.54 1.79 -12.34
N LEU A 46 -6.54 2.05 -11.51
CA LEU A 46 -7.08 1.08 -10.55
C LEU A 46 -7.57 -0.20 -11.26
N ASN A 47 -8.25 -0.04 -12.40
CA ASN A 47 -8.69 -1.18 -13.23
C ASN A 47 -7.51 -1.95 -13.83
N LYS A 48 -6.48 -1.26 -14.33
CA LYS A 48 -5.26 -1.91 -14.87
C LYS A 48 -4.55 -2.73 -13.78
N LEU A 49 -4.43 -2.18 -12.58
CA LEU A 49 -3.83 -2.89 -11.44
C LEU A 49 -4.66 -4.11 -11.03
N ALA A 50 -5.99 -3.97 -10.96
CA ALA A 50 -6.88 -5.09 -10.66
C ALA A 50 -6.77 -6.23 -11.70
N LEU A 51 -6.74 -5.89 -12.99
CA LEU A 51 -6.54 -6.88 -14.06
C LEU A 51 -5.20 -7.61 -13.92
N LYS A 52 -4.13 -6.89 -13.57
CA LYS A 52 -2.83 -7.53 -13.30
C LYS A 52 -2.92 -8.47 -12.10
N MET A 53 -3.61 -8.09 -11.02
CA MET A 53 -3.80 -8.97 -9.88
C MET A 53 -4.58 -10.25 -10.25
N GLU A 54 -5.63 -10.13 -11.07
CA GLU A 54 -6.38 -11.28 -11.60
C GLU A 54 -5.50 -12.20 -12.44
N GLU A 55 -4.60 -11.65 -13.26
CA GLU A 55 -3.59 -12.43 -13.99
C GLU A 55 -2.64 -13.18 -13.03
N LEU A 56 -2.16 -12.49 -11.99
CA LEU A 56 -1.22 -13.01 -10.99
C LEU A 56 -1.83 -14.09 -10.08
N ALA A 57 -3.16 -14.13 -9.95
CA ALA A 57 -3.86 -15.14 -9.15
C ALA A 57 -3.55 -16.58 -9.59
N LYS A 58 -3.26 -16.78 -10.89
CA LYS A 58 -2.86 -18.07 -11.46
C LYS A 58 -1.56 -18.61 -10.88
N TYR A 59 -0.68 -17.72 -10.41
CA TYR A 59 0.66 -18.07 -9.92
C TYR A 59 0.74 -18.03 -8.40
N TYR A 60 0.07 -17.07 -7.77
CA TYR A 60 0.24 -16.78 -6.35
C TYR A 60 -1.01 -17.07 -5.50
N GLY A 61 -2.10 -17.54 -6.12
CA GLY A 61 -3.30 -18.03 -5.47
C GLY A 61 -4.51 -17.11 -5.59
N ASP A 62 -5.70 -17.70 -5.41
CA ASP A 62 -7.01 -17.08 -5.64
C ASP A 62 -7.27 -15.79 -4.84
N PHE A 63 -6.54 -15.58 -3.74
CA PHE A 63 -6.67 -14.38 -2.94
C PHE A 63 -6.32 -13.10 -3.73
N PHE A 64 -5.44 -13.18 -4.74
CA PHE A 64 -5.14 -12.05 -5.61
C PHE A 64 -6.38 -11.61 -6.40
N ALA A 65 -7.14 -12.55 -6.96
CA ALA A 65 -8.37 -12.25 -7.68
C ALA A 65 -9.45 -11.67 -6.75
N ARG A 66 -9.54 -12.19 -5.51
CA ARG A 66 -10.42 -11.62 -4.48
C ARG A 66 -10.04 -10.18 -4.15
N ASP A 67 -8.76 -9.92 -3.88
CA ASP A 67 -8.26 -8.59 -3.52
C ASP A 67 -8.42 -7.60 -4.70
N ALA A 68 -8.31 -8.09 -5.94
CA ALA A 68 -8.52 -7.29 -7.16
C ALA A 68 -9.92 -6.67 -7.22
N VAL A 69 -10.94 -7.38 -6.72
CA VAL A 69 -12.31 -6.84 -6.62
C VAL A 69 -12.35 -5.64 -5.68
N SER A 70 -11.65 -5.70 -4.53
CA SER A 70 -11.56 -4.57 -3.61
C SER A 70 -10.81 -3.39 -4.21
N VAL A 71 -9.68 -3.64 -4.89
CA VAL A 71 -8.90 -2.60 -5.60
C VAL A 71 -9.75 -1.90 -6.64
N ARG A 72 -10.46 -2.66 -7.47
CA ARG A 72 -11.36 -2.13 -8.50
C ARG A 72 -12.43 -1.20 -7.92
N ASN A 73 -12.90 -1.50 -6.71
CA ASN A 73 -13.93 -0.75 -6.01
C ASN A 73 -13.39 0.33 -5.07
N SER A 74 -12.08 0.44 -4.90
CA SER A 74 -11.46 1.48 -4.06
C SER A 74 -11.49 2.83 -4.76
N ASP A 75 -11.33 3.88 -3.97
CA ASP A 75 -11.36 5.26 -4.43
C ASP A 75 -9.93 5.81 -4.66
N ALA A 76 -8.96 5.29 -3.91
CA ALA A 76 -7.53 5.48 -4.16
C ALA A 76 -6.73 4.29 -3.60
N ILE A 77 -5.46 4.20 -3.96
CA ILE A 77 -4.50 3.24 -3.39
C ILE A 77 -3.20 3.99 -3.09
N VAL A 78 -2.71 3.83 -1.86
CA VAL A 78 -1.34 4.22 -1.50
C VAL A 78 -0.46 2.99 -1.55
N ILE A 79 0.59 3.00 -2.36
CA ILE A 79 1.60 1.94 -2.39
C ILE A 79 2.85 2.46 -1.71
N ILE A 80 3.37 1.69 -0.76
CA ILE A 80 4.60 1.99 -0.03
C ILE A 80 5.58 0.85 -0.34
N GLY A 81 6.76 1.21 -0.82
CA GLY A 81 7.85 0.28 -1.07
C GLY A 81 9.13 0.68 -0.36
N ALA A 82 10.04 -0.26 -0.25
CA ALA A 82 11.37 -0.05 0.30
C ALA A 82 12.43 -0.66 -0.60
N LYS A 83 13.56 0.04 -0.74
CA LYS A 83 14.77 -0.49 -1.36
C LYS A 83 15.69 -1.10 -0.33
N VAL A 84 16.27 -2.25 -0.62
CA VAL A 84 17.38 -2.78 0.16
C VAL A 84 18.58 -1.86 -0.04
N ILE A 85 19.12 -1.37 1.07
CA ILE A 85 20.31 -0.53 1.11
C ILE A 85 21.33 -1.14 2.05
N ASN A 86 22.60 -0.83 1.85
CA ASN A 86 23.64 -1.26 2.77
C ASN A 86 23.59 -0.42 4.05
N TYR A 87 23.27 -1.05 5.18
CA TYR A 87 23.23 -0.37 6.48
C TYR A 87 24.59 -0.33 7.17
N ASN A 88 25.67 -0.81 6.54
CA ASN A 88 27.02 -0.94 7.09
C ASN A 88 27.02 -1.71 8.43
N ILE A 89 26.26 -2.80 8.48
CA ILE A 89 26.19 -3.71 9.62
C ILE A 89 26.57 -5.10 9.11
N VAL A 90 27.49 -5.76 9.81
CA VAL A 90 27.84 -7.15 9.52
C VAL A 90 26.70 -8.04 9.97
N THR A 91 26.10 -8.80 9.05
CA THR A 91 25.07 -9.78 9.37
C THR A 91 25.62 -10.82 10.35
N PRO A 92 25.02 -10.98 11.55
CA PRO A 92 25.45 -12.00 12.50
C PRO A 92 25.35 -13.41 11.87
N PRO A 93 26.36 -14.29 12.01
CA PRO A 93 26.36 -15.61 11.35
C PRO A 93 25.18 -16.52 11.69
N ARG A 94 24.52 -16.28 12.84
CA ARG A 94 23.34 -17.02 13.27
C ARG A 94 22.04 -16.60 12.58
N PHE A 95 22.03 -15.47 11.86
CA PHE A 95 20.84 -14.98 11.19
C PHE A 95 20.59 -15.79 9.90
N LYS A 96 19.33 -16.13 9.65
CA LYS A 96 18.91 -16.82 8.42
C LYS A 96 18.69 -15.87 7.25
N THR A 97 18.81 -14.55 7.48
CA THR A 97 18.51 -13.50 6.52
C THR A 97 19.47 -12.36 6.74
N ASP A 98 19.84 -11.70 5.65
CA ASP A 98 20.72 -10.54 5.68
C ASP A 98 20.11 -9.39 6.52
N VAL A 99 20.95 -8.75 7.34
CA VAL A 99 20.51 -7.68 8.25
C VAL A 99 19.96 -6.47 7.50
N ASP A 100 20.45 -6.20 6.28
CA ASP A 100 19.96 -5.11 5.45
C ASP A 100 18.52 -5.38 5.02
N ILE A 101 18.17 -6.64 4.70
CA ILE A 101 16.78 -7.04 4.41
C ILE A 101 15.91 -6.87 5.65
N VAL A 102 16.40 -7.32 6.82
CA VAL A 102 15.66 -7.20 8.09
C VAL A 102 15.33 -5.73 8.39
N LEU A 103 16.32 -4.85 8.30
CA LEU A 103 16.14 -3.42 8.56
C LEU A 103 15.29 -2.74 7.50
N THR A 104 15.38 -3.16 6.24
CA THR A 104 14.53 -2.69 5.15
C THR A 104 13.06 -3.02 5.40
N LEU A 105 12.77 -4.26 5.78
CA LEU A 105 11.40 -4.69 6.10
C LEU A 105 10.87 -4.02 7.37
N LEU A 106 11.73 -3.81 8.37
CA LEU A 106 11.39 -3.04 9.57
C LEU A 106 10.99 -1.60 9.21
N ASN A 107 11.79 -0.91 8.40
CA ASN A 107 11.49 0.44 7.92
C ASN A 107 10.17 0.47 7.14
N LEU A 108 9.94 -0.51 6.26
CA LEU A 108 8.70 -0.62 5.49
C LEU A 108 7.49 -0.79 6.42
N GLY A 109 7.58 -1.68 7.42
CA GLY A 109 6.52 -1.91 8.39
C GLY A 109 6.20 -0.65 9.22
N ILE A 110 7.21 0.09 9.66
CA ILE A 110 7.03 1.36 10.37
C ILE A 110 6.34 2.39 9.47
N ALA A 111 6.76 2.52 8.22
CA ALA A 111 6.14 3.44 7.26
C ALA A 111 4.67 3.09 6.98
N ILE A 112 4.35 1.80 6.79
CA ILE A 112 2.98 1.32 6.61
C ILE A 112 2.13 1.60 7.84
N GLY A 113 2.63 1.30 9.04
CA GLY A 113 1.92 1.56 10.30
C GLY A 113 1.61 3.05 10.50
N SER A 114 2.58 3.92 10.22
CA SER A 114 2.40 5.38 10.26
C SER A 114 1.35 5.86 9.25
N ALA A 115 1.35 5.32 8.03
CA ALA A 115 0.36 5.66 7.01
C ALA A 115 -1.05 5.17 7.37
N VAL A 116 -1.22 3.90 7.72
CA VAL A 116 -2.53 3.33 8.08
C VAL A 116 -3.15 4.04 9.30
N LYS A 117 -2.32 4.50 10.25
CA LYS A 117 -2.79 5.34 11.35
C LYS A 117 -3.50 6.61 10.86
N ILE A 118 -2.99 7.27 9.82
CA ILE A 118 -3.63 8.47 9.24
C ILE A 118 -4.99 8.13 8.65
N ALA A 119 -5.09 7.06 7.85
CA ALA A 119 -6.36 6.62 7.31
C ALA A 119 -7.38 6.32 8.43
N SER A 120 -6.94 5.65 9.49
CA SER A 120 -7.78 5.35 10.65
C SER A 120 -8.25 6.59 11.41
N ILE A 121 -7.38 7.58 11.63
CA ILE A 121 -7.75 8.85 12.30
C ILE A 121 -8.82 9.59 11.49
N MET A 122 -8.76 9.50 10.16
CA MET A 122 -9.67 10.16 9.24
C MET A 122 -10.91 9.32 8.91
N ASN A 123 -11.09 8.16 9.57
CA ASN A 123 -12.18 7.22 9.32
C ASN A 123 -12.31 6.77 7.84
N VAL A 124 -11.18 6.72 7.12
CA VAL A 124 -11.13 6.17 5.77
C VAL A 124 -10.85 4.68 5.86
N ASP A 125 -11.79 3.89 5.33
CA ASP A 125 -11.64 2.44 5.29
C ASP A 125 -10.41 2.07 4.46
N ASN A 126 -9.63 1.12 4.95
CA ASN A 126 -8.42 0.68 4.28
C ASN A 126 -8.06 -0.77 4.63
N ARG A 127 -7.17 -1.36 3.85
CA ARG A 127 -6.61 -2.69 4.12
C ARG A 127 -5.20 -2.82 3.57
N VAL A 128 -4.29 -3.37 4.37
CA VAL A 128 -2.92 -3.66 3.92
C VAL A 128 -2.93 -4.92 3.05
N MET A 129 -2.44 -4.81 1.81
CA MET A 129 -2.47 -5.89 0.82
C MET A 129 -1.10 -6.11 0.18
N TYR A 130 -0.54 -7.31 0.41
CA TYR A 130 0.67 -7.77 -0.27
C TYR A 130 0.47 -7.92 -1.78
N SER A 131 -0.68 -8.45 -2.19
CA SER A 131 -1.06 -8.70 -3.59
C SER A 131 -0.98 -7.44 -4.46
N VAL A 132 -1.43 -6.31 -3.94
CA VAL A 132 -1.38 -4.99 -4.60
C VAL A 132 0.06 -4.52 -4.78
N GLY A 133 0.89 -4.68 -3.75
CA GLY A 133 2.30 -4.30 -3.79
C GLY A 133 3.07 -5.09 -4.85
N LEU A 134 2.89 -6.42 -4.87
CA LEU A 134 3.53 -7.28 -5.86
C LEU A 134 3.06 -6.94 -7.28
N ALA A 135 1.75 -6.76 -7.49
CA ALA A 135 1.23 -6.38 -8.80
C ALA A 135 1.79 -5.03 -9.29
N ALA A 136 1.95 -4.06 -8.40
CA ALA A 136 2.56 -2.78 -8.74
C ALA A 136 4.04 -2.89 -9.10
N GLN A 137 4.79 -3.80 -8.48
CA GLN A 137 6.17 -4.10 -8.85
C GLN A 137 6.26 -4.75 -10.24
N GLU A 138 5.40 -5.74 -10.52
CA GLU A 138 5.31 -6.40 -11.84
C GLU A 138 4.95 -5.43 -12.97
N MET A 139 4.14 -4.41 -12.66
CA MET A 139 3.80 -3.33 -13.60
C MET A 139 4.83 -2.20 -13.64
N GLN A 140 5.92 -2.29 -12.87
CA GLN A 140 6.95 -1.25 -12.75
C GLN A 140 6.43 0.12 -12.30
N LEU A 141 5.29 0.16 -11.60
CA LEU A 141 4.69 1.40 -11.07
C LEU A 141 5.51 1.98 -9.91
N ILE A 142 6.26 1.13 -9.21
CA ILE A 142 7.15 1.53 -8.12
C ILE A 142 8.50 0.86 -8.27
N LYS A 143 9.57 1.66 -8.20
CA LYS A 143 10.95 1.17 -8.21
C LYS A 143 11.40 0.87 -6.77
N ALA A 144 11.04 -0.29 -6.26
CA ALA A 144 11.38 -0.79 -4.93
C ALA A 144 11.60 -2.31 -4.95
N ASP A 145 12.36 -2.82 -3.97
CA ASP A 145 12.64 -4.26 -3.84
C ASP A 145 11.49 -4.99 -3.13
N PHE A 146 10.83 -4.31 -2.19
CA PHE A 146 9.58 -4.75 -1.57
C PHE A 146 8.52 -3.67 -1.69
N ALA A 147 7.27 -4.03 -1.94
CA ALA A 147 6.15 -3.09 -1.94
C ALA A 147 4.89 -3.70 -1.31
N ILE A 148 4.07 -2.84 -0.71
CA ILE A 148 2.77 -3.17 -0.12
C ILE A 148 1.77 -2.08 -0.54
N GLY A 149 0.58 -2.50 -0.96
CA GLY A 149 -0.50 -1.58 -1.30
C GLY A 149 -1.51 -1.42 -0.17
N ILE A 150 -2.10 -0.23 -0.08
CA ILE A 150 -3.11 0.14 0.90
C ILE A 150 -4.26 0.81 0.14
N PRO A 151 -5.25 0.05 -0.33
CA PRO A 151 -6.44 0.62 -0.92
C PRO A 151 -7.24 1.39 0.12
N LEU A 152 -7.85 2.49 -0.32
CA LEU A 152 -8.65 3.42 0.46
C LEU A 152 -10.06 3.51 -0.10
N SER A 153 -11.04 3.58 0.79
CA SER A 153 -12.42 3.85 0.40
C SER A 153 -13.17 4.68 1.43
N ALA A 154 -14.08 5.54 0.96
CA ALA A 154 -15.07 6.19 1.82
C ALA A 154 -16.46 5.96 1.25
N LYS A 155 -17.14 4.93 1.77
CA LYS A 155 -18.49 4.53 1.36
C LYS A 155 -19.34 4.29 2.61
N SER A 156 -20.65 4.09 2.41
CA SER A 156 -21.59 3.78 3.50
C SER A 156 -21.35 2.41 4.17
N LYS A 157 -20.53 1.55 3.54
CA LYS A 157 -20.16 0.21 4.01
C LYS A 157 -18.68 -0.05 3.72
N ASN A 158 -18.04 -0.84 4.58
CA ASN A 158 -16.63 -1.15 4.45
C ASN A 158 -16.42 -2.27 3.44
N ILE A 159 -15.97 -1.92 2.24
CA ILE A 159 -15.80 -2.86 1.11
C ILE A 159 -14.70 -3.92 1.35
N TYR A 160 -13.89 -3.77 2.40
CA TYR A 160 -12.78 -4.67 2.73
C TYR A 160 -13.12 -5.73 3.77
N PHE A 161 -14.19 -5.53 4.55
CA PHE A 161 -14.57 -6.41 5.65
C PHE A 161 -16.05 -6.78 5.68
N ASP A 162 -16.94 -5.95 5.15
CA ASP A 162 -18.38 -6.20 5.22
C ASP A 162 -18.79 -7.39 4.36
N ARG A 163 -19.66 -8.23 4.92
CA ARG A 163 -20.26 -9.37 4.21
C ARG A 163 -21.36 -8.84 3.29
N LYS A 164 -21.34 -9.26 2.03
CA LYS A 164 -22.48 -9.09 1.12
C LYS A 164 -23.58 -10.06 1.56
N TRP A 165 -24.62 -9.53 2.21
CA TRP A 165 -25.86 -10.28 2.39
C TRP A 165 -26.48 -10.49 1.01
N LYS A 166 -26.77 -11.75 0.67
CA LYS A 166 -27.51 -12.11 -0.54
C LYS A 166 -29.00 -11.89 -0.34
#